data_AF-P91773-F1
#
_entry.id   AF-P91773-F1
#
_cell.length_a   1.000
_cell.length_b   1.000
_cell.length_c   1.000
_cell.angle_alpha   90.00
_cell.angle_beta   90.00
_cell.angle_gamma   90.00
#
_symmetry.space_group_name_H-M   'P 1'
#
loop_
_entity.id
_entity.type
_entity.pdbx_description
1 polymer ?
#
loop_
_entity_poly.entity_id
_entity_poly.type
_entity_poly.pdbx_seq_one_letter_code
_entity_poly.pdbx_strand_id
1 'polypeptide(L)'
;MGIVKPGMTVIRQETTTTAVSVVTSRTPTPNTVAPAHSTGAECQNGRRVSHPTNCNLFYECLFGKLEERRCFEGLHWNGKDRCDWPDKTGCTAGSSPSVSVTAAPPAVPSTTPTPSSTTSNPWWPRPTTTLKPATTTISTHIETIIPDTGYKVVCYFTNWAWYRQGSGKYRPEDIDPNLCTHIVYGFAVLDGIRLLIKPHDTWADNKFYEKVVALRARGIKVTIAIGGWNDSAGDKYSRLVNNPEARRKFNEHVIEFIKRHNFDGLDLDWEYPVCWQVNCKKGPASDKAAFAEWIKEVHYAFKPHGLLLSAAVSPSNKVIDVGYDVPALNRYLDWIAVMTYDYHGHWDKKTGHVAPMYVHPDDENIYFNTQLQIHYWMEKGADRKKLVLGMPLCGQSFSLASASNNGLNQKAYGRGTAGEFTRAGGFLAYYGVCDRVLNRGYTVVKDPEGRMGPYAYSGNQWVGYDDIAMIRYKSEWIKQMGLAGGMIWALDLDDFKNRCGCEPHPLLRTINRVLRSHPDPDPKCNM
;
A
#
# COMPACT_ATOMS: atom_id res chain seq x y z
N MET A 1 -49.46 -27.42 -53.51
CA MET A 1 -50.38 -26.58 -54.31
C MET A 1 -51.25 -25.83 -53.33
N GLY A 2 -51.21 -24.49 -53.36
CA GLY A 2 -52.03 -23.60 -52.53
C GLY A 2 -51.45 -23.24 -51.14
N ILE A 3 -51.63 -22.05 -50.57
CA ILE A 3 -52.24 -20.77 -50.98
C ILE A 3 -51.52 -19.63 -50.21
N VAL A 4 -51.37 -18.52 -50.92
CA VAL A 4 -51.03 -17.12 -50.59
C VAL A 4 -51.24 -16.63 -49.15
N LYS A 5 -50.25 -15.88 -48.61
CA LYS A 5 -50.38 -14.97 -47.45
C LYS A 5 -50.62 -13.52 -47.91
N PRO A 6 -51.50 -12.74 -47.24
CA PRO A 6 -51.80 -11.36 -47.59
C PRO A 6 -50.79 -10.38 -46.97
N GLY A 7 -50.55 -9.27 -47.70
CA GLY A 7 -49.73 -8.14 -47.25
C GLY A 7 -50.49 -7.16 -46.36
N MET A 8 -49.72 -6.37 -45.60
CA MET A 8 -50.22 -5.13 -44.97
C MET A 8 -49.08 -4.12 -44.84
N THR A 9 -49.14 -3.14 -45.74
CA THR A 9 -49.00 -1.69 -45.57
C THR A 9 -48.05 -1.12 -44.51
N VAL A 10 -46.97 -0.48 -44.98
CA VAL A 10 -46.10 0.42 -44.21
C VAL A 10 -46.75 1.81 -44.18
N ILE A 11 -47.14 2.28 -42.99
CA ILE A 11 -47.57 3.66 -42.74
C ILE A 11 -46.33 4.46 -42.30
N ARG A 12 -45.95 5.47 -43.09
CA ARG A 12 -45.01 6.52 -42.68
C ARG A 12 -45.71 7.44 -41.68
N GLN A 13 -45.20 7.53 -40.46
CA GLN A 13 -45.53 8.63 -39.54
C GLN A 13 -44.54 9.78 -39.77
N GLU A 14 -45.04 10.90 -40.28
CA GLU A 14 -44.36 12.19 -40.25
C GLU A 14 -44.44 12.75 -38.83
N THR A 15 -43.29 13.10 -38.24
CA THR A 15 -43.21 13.74 -36.92
C THR A 15 -42.99 15.24 -37.12
N THR A 16 -44.06 16.00 -36.91
CA THR A 16 -44.06 17.47 -36.92
C THR A 16 -43.29 17.98 -35.69
N THR A 17 -42.18 18.68 -35.89
CA THR A 17 -41.43 19.32 -34.80
C THR A 17 -41.84 20.78 -34.70
N THR A 18 -42.56 21.17 -33.65
CA THR A 18 -42.91 22.56 -33.36
C THR A 18 -41.72 23.22 -32.65
N ALA A 19 -41.14 24.24 -33.29
CA ALA A 19 -40.08 25.06 -32.71
C ALA A 19 -40.65 26.01 -31.64
N VAL A 20 -40.09 25.99 -30.43
CA VAL A 20 -40.35 26.99 -29.38
C VAL A 20 -39.20 27.99 -29.37
N SER A 21 -39.52 29.24 -29.69
CA SER A 21 -38.60 30.38 -29.69
C SER A 21 -38.39 30.89 -28.27
N VAL A 22 -37.17 30.77 -27.74
CA VAL A 22 -36.77 31.46 -26.50
C VAL A 22 -35.98 32.71 -26.86
N VAL A 23 -36.52 33.86 -26.45
CA VAL A 23 -35.90 35.19 -26.60
C VAL A 23 -34.83 35.34 -25.53
N THR A 24 -33.56 35.45 -25.94
CA THR A 24 -32.44 35.81 -25.07
C THR A 24 -32.09 37.29 -25.26
N SER A 25 -32.23 38.08 -24.20
CA SER A 25 -31.80 39.47 -24.12
C SER A 25 -30.28 39.57 -24.12
N ARG A 26 -29.75 40.50 -24.92
CA ARG A 26 -28.31 40.82 -25.00
C ARG A 26 -27.92 41.78 -23.87
N THR A 27 -26.86 41.45 -23.16
CA THR A 27 -26.13 42.36 -22.25
C THR A 27 -24.69 42.54 -22.79
N PRO A 28 -24.07 43.73 -22.71
CA PRO A 28 -22.88 44.07 -23.50
C PRO A 28 -21.62 43.34 -23.04
N THR A 29 -20.79 42.95 -24.00
CA THR A 29 -19.43 42.42 -23.84
C THR A 29 -18.50 43.41 -23.13
N PRO A 30 -17.83 43.02 -22.04
CA PRO A 30 -16.63 43.69 -21.56
C PRO A 30 -15.43 43.29 -22.43
N ASN A 31 -14.63 44.27 -22.83
CA ASN A 31 -13.40 44.10 -23.60
C ASN A 31 -12.43 43.14 -22.90
N THR A 32 -12.22 41.96 -23.47
CA THR A 32 -11.10 41.08 -23.09
C THR A 32 -9.86 41.50 -23.90
N VAL A 33 -8.96 42.22 -23.25
CA VAL A 33 -7.57 42.36 -23.72
C VAL A 33 -6.93 40.98 -23.57
N ALA A 34 -6.62 40.34 -24.70
CA ALA A 34 -5.82 39.13 -24.75
C ALA A 34 -4.36 39.43 -24.37
N PRO A 35 -3.75 38.73 -23.40
CA PRO A 35 -2.30 38.67 -23.31
C PRO A 35 -1.78 37.64 -24.31
N ALA A 36 -0.73 38.04 -25.01
CA ALA A 36 -0.08 37.38 -26.12
C ALA A 36 0.06 35.85 -26.02
N HIS A 37 -0.32 35.19 -27.12
CA HIS A 37 0.29 33.94 -27.54
C HIS A 37 1.82 34.05 -27.46
N SER A 38 2.43 33.24 -26.58
CA SER A 38 3.77 32.75 -26.86
C SER A 38 3.63 31.39 -27.53
N THR A 39 4.20 31.33 -28.72
CA THR A 39 4.38 30.17 -29.57
C THR A 39 4.97 28.99 -28.82
N GLY A 40 4.56 27.77 -29.19
CA GLY A 40 4.97 26.51 -28.59
C GLY A 40 6.45 26.45 -28.22
N ALA A 41 6.73 26.46 -26.92
CA ALA A 41 8.00 26.02 -26.40
C ALA A 41 7.88 24.52 -26.17
N GLU A 42 8.66 23.74 -26.92
CA GLU A 42 8.97 22.36 -26.53
C GLU A 42 9.47 22.39 -25.09
N CYS A 43 8.66 21.89 -24.16
CA CYS A 43 9.06 21.79 -22.76
C CYS A 43 9.82 20.46 -22.55
N GLN A 44 10.73 20.43 -21.58
CA GLN A 44 11.41 19.19 -21.23
C GLN A 44 10.46 18.28 -20.45
N ASN A 45 10.33 17.03 -20.88
CA ASN A 45 9.44 16.05 -20.26
C ASN A 45 9.71 15.95 -18.74
N GLY A 46 8.65 15.96 -17.93
CA GLY A 46 8.75 15.95 -16.47
C GLY A 46 8.96 17.33 -15.83
N ARG A 47 9.24 18.39 -16.61
CA ARG A 47 9.29 19.76 -16.07
C ARG A 47 7.92 20.17 -15.56
N ARG A 48 7.84 20.61 -14.30
CA ARG A 48 6.61 21.13 -13.69
C ARG A 48 6.73 22.63 -13.46
N VAL A 49 5.65 23.36 -13.70
CA VAL A 49 5.57 24.81 -13.47
C VAL A 49 4.25 25.16 -12.82
N SER A 50 4.26 26.16 -11.94
CA SER A 50 3.06 26.60 -11.23
C SER A 50 1.99 27.08 -12.21
N HIS A 51 0.73 26.76 -11.93
CA HIS A 51 -0.37 27.39 -12.65
C HIS A 51 -0.47 28.87 -12.21
N PRO A 52 -0.61 29.82 -13.14
CA PRO A 52 -0.46 31.25 -12.87
C PRO A 52 -1.52 31.81 -11.92
N THR A 53 -2.68 31.16 -11.82
CA THR A 53 -3.84 31.70 -11.08
C THR A 53 -4.49 30.73 -10.11
N ASN A 54 -4.09 29.46 -10.08
CA ASN A 54 -4.78 28.44 -9.29
C ASN A 54 -3.77 27.57 -8.58
N CYS A 55 -3.68 27.76 -7.26
CA CYS A 55 -2.75 26.99 -6.42
C CYS A 55 -3.03 25.49 -6.45
N ASN A 56 -4.26 25.06 -6.75
CA ASN A 56 -4.61 23.65 -6.88
C ASN A 56 -4.23 23.07 -8.26
N LEU A 57 -3.71 23.89 -9.18
CA LEU A 57 -3.27 23.46 -10.51
C LEU A 57 -1.75 23.68 -10.69
N PHE A 58 -1.15 22.87 -11.55
CA PHE A 58 0.20 23.07 -12.07
C PHE A 58 0.25 22.54 -13.50
N TYR A 59 1.22 22.98 -14.30
CA TYR A 59 1.47 22.36 -15.59
C TYR A 59 2.62 21.36 -15.45
N GLU A 60 2.44 20.17 -15.99
CA GLU A 60 3.50 19.19 -16.17
C GLU A 60 3.77 19.03 -17.66
N CYS A 61 5.03 19.12 -18.05
CA CYS A 61 5.42 18.87 -19.41
C CYS A 61 5.37 17.38 -19.73
N LEU A 62 4.51 17.00 -20.66
CA LEU A 62 4.35 15.67 -21.18
C LEU A 62 4.57 15.69 -22.70
N PHE A 63 5.58 14.96 -23.18
CA PHE A 63 5.90 14.83 -24.61
C PHE A 63 6.09 16.17 -25.35
N GLY A 64 6.76 17.13 -24.70
CA GLY A 64 7.00 18.45 -25.27
C GLY A 64 5.85 19.43 -25.11
N LYS A 65 4.74 19.03 -24.47
CA LYS A 65 3.55 19.87 -24.26
C LYS A 65 3.24 20.04 -22.78
N LEU A 66 2.95 21.27 -22.35
CA LEU A 66 2.48 21.52 -20.99
C LEU A 66 1.04 21.04 -20.85
N GLU A 67 0.83 20.01 -20.04
CA GLU A 67 -0.48 19.49 -19.68
C GLU A 67 -0.85 19.98 -18.29
N GLU A 68 -2.08 20.48 -18.15
CA GLU A 68 -2.59 20.96 -16.87
C GLU A 68 -2.89 19.76 -15.95
N ARG A 69 -2.40 19.85 -14.71
CA ARG A 69 -2.57 18.85 -13.67
C ARG A 69 -3.15 19.49 -12.43
N ARG A 70 -3.94 18.71 -11.72
CA ARG A 70 -4.64 19.13 -10.51
C ARG A 70 -4.05 18.43 -9.30
N CYS A 71 -3.70 19.21 -8.28
CA CYS A 71 -3.42 18.70 -6.94
C CYS A 71 -4.69 18.14 -6.32
N PHE A 72 -4.59 17.07 -5.54
CA PHE A 72 -5.75 16.48 -4.87
C PHE A 72 -6.46 17.51 -3.98
N GLU A 73 -7.75 17.27 -3.71
CA GLU A 73 -8.56 18.18 -2.91
C GLU A 73 -7.86 18.53 -1.58
N GLY A 74 -7.76 19.83 -1.32
CA GLY A 74 -7.09 20.39 -0.15
C GLY A 74 -5.57 20.57 -0.29
N LEU A 75 -4.96 20.18 -1.41
CA LEU A 75 -3.52 20.39 -1.68
C LEU A 75 -3.30 21.50 -2.71
N HIS A 76 -2.19 22.22 -2.56
CA HIS A 76 -1.68 23.23 -3.47
C HIS A 76 -0.33 22.83 -4.04
N TRP A 77 -0.03 23.22 -5.26
CA TRP A 77 1.29 23.09 -5.84
C TRP A 77 2.29 23.93 -5.06
N ASN A 78 3.40 23.32 -4.63
CA ASN A 78 4.41 23.98 -3.79
C ASN A 78 5.36 24.92 -4.57
N GLY A 79 5.14 25.06 -5.88
CA GLY A 79 5.95 25.89 -6.75
C GLY A 79 7.22 25.22 -7.29
N LYS A 80 7.53 23.99 -6.84
CA LYS A 80 8.80 23.33 -7.14
C LYS A 80 8.60 21.96 -7.79
N ASP A 81 8.08 21.00 -7.03
CA ASP A 81 8.17 19.59 -7.40
C ASP A 81 6.95 18.73 -7.01
N ARG A 82 6.11 19.18 -6.07
CA ARG A 82 4.99 18.37 -5.56
C ARG A 82 3.80 19.23 -5.15
N CYS A 83 2.66 18.56 -4.97
CA CYS A 83 1.50 19.11 -4.28
C CYS A 83 1.68 18.93 -2.77
N ASP A 84 1.58 20.02 -2.02
CA ASP A 84 1.71 20.11 -0.57
C ASP A 84 0.47 20.80 0.04
N TRP A 85 0.40 20.85 1.36
CA TRP A 85 -0.68 21.56 2.04
C TRP A 85 -0.56 23.10 1.86
N PRO A 86 -1.69 23.83 1.82
CA PRO A 86 -1.71 25.28 1.57
C PRO A 86 -0.80 26.09 2.49
N ASP A 87 -0.65 25.68 3.75
CA ASP A 87 0.23 26.28 4.77
C ASP A 87 1.72 26.17 4.45
N LYS A 88 2.12 25.23 3.57
CA LYS A 88 3.52 24.99 3.18
C LYS A 88 3.87 25.47 1.78
N THR A 89 2.90 25.94 1.01
CA THR A 89 3.08 26.22 -0.43
C THR A 89 3.34 27.69 -0.74
N GLY A 90 3.26 28.59 0.25
CA GLY A 90 3.44 30.03 0.07
C GLY A 90 2.45 30.66 -0.92
N CYS A 91 1.43 29.91 -1.34
CA CYS A 91 0.52 30.28 -2.41
C CYS A 91 -0.67 31.03 -1.83
N THR A 92 -0.66 32.37 -1.95
CA THR A 92 -1.80 33.23 -1.60
C THR A 92 -2.82 33.17 -2.73
N ALA A 93 -3.80 32.27 -2.63
CA ALA A 93 -4.76 32.00 -3.70
C ALA A 93 -5.59 33.24 -4.10
N GLY A 94 -5.54 33.62 -5.38
CA GLY A 94 -6.58 34.40 -6.03
C GLY A 94 -7.74 33.48 -6.41
N SER A 95 -8.81 33.52 -5.62
CA SER A 95 -10.17 33.00 -5.93
C SER A 95 -10.29 31.58 -6.51
N SER A 96 -10.36 30.58 -5.64
CA SER A 96 -11.14 29.35 -5.91
C SER A 96 -12.56 29.52 -5.38
N PRO A 97 -13.60 29.01 -6.07
CA PRO A 97 -14.98 29.13 -5.61
C PRO A 97 -15.21 28.26 -4.37
N SER A 98 -15.35 28.90 -3.21
CA SER A 98 -15.81 28.27 -1.98
C SER A 98 -17.31 27.99 -2.08
N VAL A 99 -17.73 26.73 -2.04
CA VAL A 99 -19.13 26.38 -1.71
C VAL A 99 -19.25 26.36 -0.20
N SER A 100 -19.98 27.33 0.34
CA SER A 100 -20.30 27.49 1.75
C SER A 100 -21.36 26.47 2.19
N VAL A 101 -21.02 25.66 3.19
CA VAL A 101 -22.02 24.92 3.99
C VAL A 101 -22.09 25.58 5.35
N THR A 102 -23.19 26.25 5.61
CA THR A 102 -23.53 26.90 6.88
C THR A 102 -23.91 25.82 7.91
N ALA A 103 -23.20 25.73 9.02
CA ALA A 103 -23.69 25.04 10.22
C ALA A 103 -23.22 25.80 11.47
N ALA A 104 -24.19 26.29 12.25
CA ALA A 104 -23.99 26.95 13.52
C ALA A 104 -23.61 25.96 14.64
N PRO A 105 -22.83 26.37 15.66
CA PRO A 105 -22.45 25.50 16.78
C PRO A 105 -23.55 25.44 17.86
N PRO A 106 -23.83 24.27 18.47
CA PRO A 106 -24.59 24.21 19.70
C PRO A 106 -23.71 24.45 20.93
N ALA A 107 -24.31 25.11 21.93
CA ALA A 107 -23.71 25.55 23.17
C ALA A 107 -23.38 24.42 24.16
N VAL A 108 -22.37 24.68 24.98
CA VAL A 108 -21.87 23.87 26.11
C VAL A 108 -22.77 24.05 27.35
N PRO A 109 -23.09 22.99 28.12
CA PRO A 109 -23.56 23.15 29.49
C PRO A 109 -22.43 22.95 30.52
N SER A 110 -22.37 23.89 31.47
CA SER A 110 -21.49 23.95 32.65
C SER A 110 -21.57 22.73 33.56
N THR A 111 -20.41 22.39 34.15
CA THR A 111 -20.26 21.50 35.30
C THR A 111 -20.30 22.30 36.62
N THR A 112 -21.12 21.84 37.57
CA THR A 112 -21.14 22.31 38.96
C THR A 112 -20.96 21.09 39.88
N PRO A 113 -20.16 21.17 40.97
CA PRO A 113 -19.66 19.99 41.68
C PRO A 113 -20.65 19.43 42.71
N THR A 114 -20.56 18.12 42.96
CA THR A 114 -21.30 17.41 44.03
C THR A 114 -20.33 17.00 45.14
N PRO A 115 -20.71 17.11 46.43
CA PRO A 115 -19.76 17.07 47.55
C PRO A 115 -19.47 15.66 48.08
N SER A 116 -18.27 15.50 48.62
CA SER A 116 -17.81 14.34 49.38
C SER A 116 -18.59 14.19 50.69
N SER A 117 -19.14 13.00 50.94
CA SER A 117 -19.62 12.59 52.26
C SER A 117 -18.66 11.59 52.89
N THR A 118 -18.09 12.01 54.02
CA THR A 118 -17.30 11.20 54.95
C THR A 118 -18.27 10.51 55.90
N THR A 119 -18.24 9.18 55.97
CA THR A 119 -18.82 8.44 57.09
C THR A 119 -17.76 7.55 57.72
N SER A 120 -17.27 8.02 58.87
CA SER A 120 -16.60 7.22 59.88
C SER A 120 -17.58 6.25 60.53
N ASN A 121 -17.23 4.97 60.65
CA ASN A 121 -17.55 4.28 61.89
C ASN A 121 -16.51 3.18 62.20
N PRO A 122 -15.99 3.12 63.45
CA PRO A 122 -15.00 2.14 63.88
C PRO A 122 -15.71 0.93 64.52
N TRP A 123 -15.20 -0.29 64.35
CA TRP A 123 -15.28 -1.40 65.32
C TRP A 123 -14.56 -2.68 64.80
N TRP A 124 -13.39 -2.96 65.39
CA TRP A 124 -12.70 -4.27 65.63
C TRP A 124 -12.27 -5.21 64.47
N PRO A 125 -11.34 -6.16 64.71
CA PRO A 125 -9.89 -5.99 64.92
C PRO A 125 -9.04 -6.68 63.83
N ARG A 126 -7.76 -6.31 63.83
CA ARG A 126 -6.70 -6.71 62.88
C ARG A 126 -6.28 -8.19 63.04
N PRO A 127 -6.32 -9.02 61.98
CA PRO A 127 -5.63 -10.31 61.98
C PRO A 127 -4.14 -10.10 61.72
N THR A 128 -3.30 -10.57 62.64
CA THR A 128 -1.85 -10.69 62.45
C THR A 128 -1.59 -12.00 61.74
N THR A 129 -1.18 -11.95 60.48
CA THR A 129 -0.69 -13.13 59.77
C THR A 129 0.73 -12.85 59.28
N THR A 130 1.68 -13.55 59.91
CA THR A 130 3.10 -13.54 59.61
C THR A 130 3.33 -14.16 58.23
N LEU A 131 3.71 -13.35 57.24
CA LEU A 131 4.15 -13.83 55.93
C LEU A 131 5.69 -13.87 55.90
N LYS A 132 6.21 -15.06 55.61
CA LYS A 132 7.62 -15.38 55.32
C LYS A 132 8.13 -14.48 54.18
N PRO A 133 9.40 -14.04 54.18
CA PRO A 133 9.96 -13.29 53.05
C PRO A 133 10.03 -14.22 51.83
N ALA A 134 9.15 -13.99 50.86
CA ALA A 134 9.35 -14.51 49.51
C ALA A 134 10.25 -13.50 48.79
N THR A 135 11.43 -13.95 48.38
CA THR A 135 12.34 -13.19 47.54
C THR A 135 11.70 -13.03 46.17
N THR A 136 10.97 -11.93 45.97
CA THR A 136 10.45 -11.54 44.67
C THR A 136 11.58 -10.91 43.87
N THR A 137 12.20 -11.69 42.99
CA THR A 137 13.03 -11.15 41.92
C THR A 137 12.11 -10.31 41.03
N ILE A 138 12.18 -8.98 41.16
CA ILE A 138 11.45 -8.05 40.30
C ILE A 138 12.07 -8.18 38.91
N SER A 139 11.46 -8.98 38.05
CA SER A 139 11.71 -8.92 36.61
C SER A 139 11.10 -7.62 36.10
N THR A 140 11.91 -6.57 35.96
CA THR A 140 11.56 -5.34 35.27
C THR A 140 11.41 -5.62 33.77
N HIS A 141 10.33 -6.27 33.36
CA HIS A 141 9.82 -6.08 32.01
C HIS A 141 9.17 -4.71 31.99
N ILE A 142 9.94 -3.68 31.63
CA ILE A 142 9.38 -2.42 31.17
C ILE A 142 8.62 -2.77 29.89
N GLU A 143 7.32 -2.98 30.03
CA GLU A 143 6.43 -3.09 28.87
C GLU A 143 6.39 -1.68 28.27
N THR A 144 7.16 -1.47 27.21
CA THR A 144 7.19 -0.20 26.49
C THR A 144 5.79 0.05 25.95
N ILE A 145 5.03 0.92 26.61
CA ILE A 145 3.72 1.36 26.13
C ILE A 145 3.98 2.18 24.87
N ILE A 146 3.89 1.54 23.70
CA ILE A 146 3.97 2.24 22.43
C ILE A 146 2.69 3.05 22.28
N PRO A 147 2.76 4.38 22.11
CA PRO A 147 1.58 5.22 21.94
C PRO A 147 0.75 4.73 20.74
N ASP A 148 -0.56 4.59 20.95
CA ASP A 148 -1.48 4.41 19.82
C ASP A 148 -1.59 5.74 19.07
N THR A 149 -0.88 5.82 17.95
CA THR A 149 -0.85 6.98 17.05
C THR A 149 -1.96 6.93 16.01
N GLY A 150 -2.75 5.84 15.96
CA GLY A 150 -3.78 5.61 14.95
C GLY A 150 -3.27 5.12 13.60
N TYR A 151 -1.94 5.05 13.37
CA TYR A 151 -1.37 4.53 12.13
C TYR A 151 -1.18 3.01 12.15
N LYS A 152 -1.51 2.35 11.04
CA LYS A 152 -1.19 0.93 10.82
C LYS A 152 0.28 0.74 10.43
N VAL A 153 0.91 -0.28 10.99
CA VAL A 153 2.16 -0.86 10.47
C VAL A 153 1.88 -2.34 10.22
N VAL A 154 1.61 -2.66 8.94
CA VAL A 154 1.19 -3.98 8.48
C VAL A 154 2.41 -4.77 8.03
N CYS A 155 2.70 -5.87 8.72
CA CYS A 155 3.90 -6.65 8.52
C CYS A 155 3.60 -8.01 7.89
N TYR A 156 4.10 -8.26 6.69
CA TYR A 156 4.04 -9.60 6.12
C TYR A 156 5.09 -10.51 6.76
N PHE A 157 4.63 -11.66 7.26
CA PHE A 157 5.45 -12.77 7.72
C PHE A 157 5.44 -13.87 6.66
N THR A 158 6.60 -14.40 6.27
CA THR A 158 6.68 -15.43 5.23
C THR A 158 7.12 -16.78 5.80
N ASN A 159 6.29 -17.82 5.65
CA ASN A 159 6.60 -19.14 6.24
C ASN A 159 7.86 -19.78 5.62
N TRP A 160 8.13 -19.54 4.33
CA TRP A 160 9.27 -20.13 3.62
C TRP A 160 10.62 -19.54 4.04
N ALA A 161 10.67 -18.38 4.71
CA ALA A 161 11.92 -17.83 5.25
C ALA A 161 12.56 -18.74 6.30
N TRP A 162 11.81 -19.69 6.86
CA TRP A 162 12.31 -20.76 7.73
C TRP A 162 13.35 -21.66 7.06
N TYR A 163 13.26 -21.85 5.74
CA TYR A 163 14.13 -22.74 4.97
C TYR A 163 15.42 -22.09 4.50
N ARG A 164 15.60 -20.78 4.75
CA ARG A 164 16.87 -20.10 4.52
C ARG A 164 17.94 -20.63 5.47
N GLN A 165 19.17 -20.63 5.00
CA GLN A 165 20.30 -21.14 5.77
C GLN A 165 20.97 -20.03 6.60
N GLY A 166 21.66 -20.41 7.67
CA GLY A 166 22.48 -19.49 8.47
C GLY A 166 21.72 -18.27 9.00
N SER A 167 22.32 -17.09 8.85
CA SER A 167 21.74 -15.83 9.36
C SER A 167 20.45 -15.41 8.66
N GLY A 168 20.15 -15.93 7.46
CA GLY A 168 18.92 -15.61 6.74
C GLY A 168 17.68 -16.38 7.20
N LYS A 169 17.83 -17.39 8.06
CA LYS A 169 16.71 -18.15 8.65
C LYS A 169 15.87 -17.25 9.55
N TYR A 170 14.57 -17.15 9.25
CA TYR A 170 13.58 -16.39 10.01
C TYR A 170 12.44 -17.32 10.49
N ARG A 171 11.98 -17.13 11.71
CA ARG A 171 10.98 -17.97 12.39
C ARG A 171 9.94 -17.07 13.10
N PRO A 172 8.81 -17.63 13.56
CA PRO A 172 7.86 -16.87 14.37
C PRO A 172 8.50 -16.22 15.61
N GLU A 173 9.52 -16.84 16.20
CA GLU A 173 10.24 -16.29 17.36
C GLU A 173 11.13 -15.09 17.03
N ASP A 174 11.45 -14.86 15.75
CA ASP A 174 12.25 -13.71 15.32
C ASP A 174 11.39 -12.44 15.12
N ILE A 175 10.06 -12.54 15.29
CA ILE A 175 9.16 -11.38 15.19
C ILE A 175 9.31 -10.51 16.44
N ASP A 176 9.72 -9.26 16.27
CA ASP A 176 9.63 -8.24 17.32
C ASP A 176 8.18 -7.73 17.42
N PRO A 177 7.42 -8.09 18.48
CA PRO A 177 6.01 -7.76 18.60
C PRO A 177 5.76 -6.25 18.73
N ASN A 178 6.79 -5.46 19.01
CA ASN A 178 6.65 -4.03 19.20
C ASN A 178 6.61 -3.26 17.86
N LEU A 179 7.06 -3.88 16.78
CA LEU A 179 7.26 -3.21 15.49
C LEU A 179 6.07 -3.29 14.53
N CYS A 180 5.00 -4.01 14.88
CA CYS A 180 3.84 -4.21 14.02
C CYS A 180 2.55 -3.94 14.77
N THR A 181 1.56 -3.36 14.10
CA THR A 181 0.18 -3.32 14.62
C THR A 181 -0.66 -4.47 14.05
N HIS A 182 -0.33 -4.88 12.83
CA HIS A 182 -0.94 -6.02 12.15
C HIS A 182 0.16 -6.92 11.60
N ILE A 183 0.03 -8.22 11.78
CA ILE A 183 0.86 -9.23 11.11
C ILE A 183 -0.04 -9.99 10.13
N VAL A 184 0.41 -10.09 8.89
CA VAL A 184 -0.25 -10.87 7.84
C VAL A 184 0.60 -12.10 7.57
N TYR A 185 0.08 -13.28 7.89
CA TYR A 185 0.77 -14.55 7.65
C TYR A 185 0.66 -14.92 6.16
N GLY A 186 1.78 -14.88 5.45
CA GLY A 186 1.92 -15.32 4.06
C GLY A 186 2.49 -16.75 3.97
N PHE A 187 1.84 -17.72 3.32
CA PHE A 187 0.47 -17.68 2.76
C PHE A 187 -0.24 -19.00 2.97
N ALA A 188 -1.57 -18.95 3.08
CA ALA A 188 -2.44 -20.05 2.70
C ALA A 188 -2.69 -20.00 1.17
N VAL A 189 -3.20 -21.09 0.60
CA VAL A 189 -3.44 -21.22 -0.84
C VAL A 189 -4.84 -21.69 -1.16
N LEU A 190 -5.29 -21.41 -2.39
CA LEU A 190 -6.56 -21.90 -2.89
C LEU A 190 -6.41 -23.29 -3.49
N ASP A 191 -7.17 -24.27 -3.00
CA ASP A 191 -7.22 -25.59 -3.60
C ASP A 191 -7.79 -25.54 -5.02
N GLY A 192 -7.07 -26.06 -6.02
CA GLY A 192 -7.43 -25.93 -7.43
C GLY A 192 -8.72 -26.67 -7.83
N ILE A 193 -9.15 -27.67 -7.05
CA ILE A 193 -10.33 -28.49 -7.34
C ILE A 193 -11.49 -28.04 -6.46
N ARG A 194 -11.28 -28.03 -5.14
CA ARG A 194 -12.33 -27.72 -4.17
C ARG A 194 -12.64 -26.22 -4.08
N LEU A 195 -11.72 -25.37 -4.53
CA LEU A 195 -11.80 -23.91 -4.41
C LEU A 195 -12.00 -23.45 -2.96
N LEU A 196 -11.30 -24.10 -2.03
CA LEU A 196 -11.29 -23.77 -0.61
C LEU A 196 -9.88 -23.41 -0.16
N ILE A 197 -9.76 -22.54 0.84
CA ILE A 197 -8.50 -22.22 1.50
C ILE A 197 -7.89 -23.48 2.14
N LYS A 198 -6.56 -23.64 2.02
CA LYS A 198 -5.79 -24.68 2.71
C LYS A 198 -4.38 -24.17 3.04
N PRO A 199 -3.67 -24.82 3.99
CA PRO A 199 -2.26 -24.51 4.23
C PRO A 199 -1.42 -24.77 2.97
N HIS A 200 -0.44 -23.91 2.71
CA HIS A 200 0.51 -24.12 1.62
C HIS A 200 1.53 -25.20 2.00
N ASP A 201 2.08 -25.07 3.20
CA ASP A 201 3.13 -25.94 3.72
C ASP A 201 2.65 -26.54 5.03
N THR A 202 1.98 -27.68 4.95
CA THR A 202 1.46 -28.36 6.15
C THR A 202 2.55 -28.72 7.15
N TRP A 203 3.82 -28.84 6.73
CA TRP A 203 4.91 -29.14 7.66
C TRP A 203 5.26 -27.94 8.54
N ALA A 204 5.46 -26.77 7.94
CA ALA A 204 5.72 -25.53 8.68
C ALA A 204 4.45 -25.01 9.38
N ASP A 205 3.35 -24.92 8.64
CA ASP A 205 2.12 -24.23 9.05
C ASP A 205 1.43 -24.89 10.26
N ASN A 206 1.57 -26.22 10.42
CA ASN A 206 1.01 -26.97 11.56
C ASN A 206 1.47 -26.46 12.93
N LYS A 207 2.60 -25.74 13.01
CA LYS A 207 3.07 -25.11 14.26
C LYS A 207 3.25 -23.60 14.13
N PHE A 208 3.47 -23.10 12.92
CA PHE A 208 3.75 -21.67 12.73
C PHE A 208 2.49 -20.82 12.88
N TYR A 209 1.32 -21.29 12.44
CA TYR A 209 0.06 -20.56 12.65
C TYR A 209 -0.15 -20.25 14.13
N GLU A 210 -0.09 -21.28 14.99
CA GLU A 210 -0.25 -21.12 16.44
C GLU A 210 0.73 -20.10 17.04
N LYS A 211 2.01 -20.20 16.67
CA LYS A 211 3.06 -19.33 17.21
C LYS A 211 2.93 -17.87 16.78
N VAL A 212 2.58 -17.61 15.52
CA VAL A 212 2.39 -16.23 15.04
C VAL A 212 1.10 -15.66 15.63
N VAL A 213 0.02 -16.44 15.69
CA VAL A 213 -1.26 -16.03 16.28
C VAL A 213 -1.15 -15.77 17.78
N ALA A 214 -0.25 -16.43 18.50
CA ALA A 214 0.00 -16.15 19.92
C ALA A 214 0.42 -14.68 20.18
N LEU A 215 0.95 -13.97 19.18
CA LEU A 215 1.30 -12.55 19.28
C LEU A 215 0.08 -11.63 19.45
N ARG A 216 -1.15 -12.14 19.24
CA ARG A 216 -2.39 -11.42 19.59
C ARG A 216 -2.47 -11.03 21.05
N ALA A 217 -1.84 -11.80 21.94
CA ALA A 217 -1.75 -11.48 23.37
C ALA A 217 -0.99 -10.16 23.63
N ARG A 218 -0.24 -9.65 22.65
CA ARG A 218 0.47 -8.36 22.68
C ARG A 218 -0.34 -7.21 22.09
N GLY A 219 -1.62 -7.42 21.77
CA GLY A 219 -2.49 -6.42 21.14
C GLY A 219 -2.34 -6.30 19.63
N ILE A 220 -1.52 -7.15 19.00
CA ILE A 220 -1.33 -7.19 17.54
C ILE A 220 -2.50 -7.92 16.89
N LYS A 221 -2.98 -7.43 15.73
CA LYS A 221 -3.93 -8.17 14.91
C LYS A 221 -3.18 -9.14 13.99
N VAL A 222 -3.57 -10.41 13.98
CA VAL A 222 -2.91 -11.43 13.16
C VAL A 222 -3.90 -12.01 12.15
N THR A 223 -3.73 -11.71 10.87
CA THR A 223 -4.55 -12.25 9.78
C THR A 223 -3.78 -13.29 8.96
N ILE A 224 -4.50 -14.13 8.23
CA ILE A 224 -3.92 -15.07 7.24
C ILE A 224 -4.12 -14.49 5.84
N ALA A 225 -3.07 -14.43 5.02
CA ALA A 225 -3.21 -14.11 3.61
C ALA A 225 -3.45 -15.37 2.77
N ILE A 226 -4.33 -15.28 1.79
CA ILE A 226 -4.54 -16.30 0.76
C ILE A 226 -4.08 -15.78 -0.60
N GLY A 227 -3.20 -16.53 -1.27
CA GLY A 227 -2.73 -16.20 -2.61
C GLY A 227 -1.22 -16.00 -2.70
N GLY A 228 -0.83 -14.77 -3.06
CA GLY A 228 0.51 -14.39 -3.49
C GLY A 228 0.78 -14.75 -4.96
N TRP A 229 1.86 -14.21 -5.49
CA TRP A 229 2.28 -14.35 -6.90
C TRP A 229 2.24 -15.78 -7.45
N ASN A 230 2.78 -16.75 -6.70
CA ASN A 230 2.89 -18.15 -7.14
C ASN A 230 1.52 -18.83 -7.20
N ASP A 231 0.68 -18.59 -6.19
CA ASP A 231 -0.64 -19.22 -6.11
C ASP A 231 -1.62 -18.61 -7.10
N SER A 232 -1.38 -17.37 -7.52
CA SER A 232 -2.17 -16.64 -8.51
C SER A 232 -1.95 -17.11 -9.95
N ALA A 233 -1.09 -18.10 -10.17
CA ALA A 233 -0.94 -18.76 -11.46
C ALA A 233 -2.20 -19.59 -11.81
N GLY A 234 -2.67 -19.44 -13.05
CA GLY A 234 -3.84 -20.16 -13.56
C GLY A 234 -5.16 -19.47 -13.26
N ASP A 235 -6.27 -20.22 -13.36
CA ASP A 235 -7.63 -19.69 -13.41
C ASP A 235 -8.42 -19.86 -12.10
N LYS A 236 -7.83 -20.48 -11.08
CA LYS A 236 -8.59 -20.98 -9.91
C LYS A 236 -9.28 -19.88 -9.11
N TYR A 237 -8.66 -18.72 -8.96
CA TYR A 237 -9.28 -17.56 -8.31
C TYR A 237 -10.43 -17.01 -9.16
N SER A 238 -10.25 -16.91 -10.49
CA SER A 238 -11.32 -16.53 -11.41
C SER A 238 -12.50 -17.51 -11.36
N ARG A 239 -12.24 -18.83 -11.34
CA ARG A 239 -13.30 -19.85 -11.17
C ARG A 239 -14.04 -19.74 -9.84
N LEU A 240 -13.33 -19.42 -8.76
CA LEU A 240 -13.93 -19.16 -7.45
C LEU A 240 -14.86 -17.94 -7.53
N VAL A 241 -14.34 -16.78 -7.94
CA VAL A 241 -15.12 -15.54 -7.85
C VAL A 241 -16.29 -15.52 -8.83
N ASN A 242 -16.16 -16.13 -10.02
CA ASN A 242 -17.24 -16.16 -11.02
C ASN A 242 -18.32 -17.22 -10.73
N ASN A 243 -18.23 -17.99 -9.64
CA ASN A 243 -19.20 -19.00 -9.27
C ASN A 243 -19.82 -18.71 -7.89
N PRO A 244 -21.08 -18.22 -7.80
CA PRO A 244 -21.72 -17.88 -6.53
C PRO A 244 -21.75 -19.02 -5.50
N GLU A 245 -21.95 -20.26 -5.95
CA GLU A 245 -21.97 -21.42 -5.06
C GLU A 245 -20.56 -21.76 -4.54
N ALA A 246 -19.52 -21.57 -5.36
CA ALA A 246 -18.14 -21.71 -4.91
C ALA A 246 -17.77 -20.63 -3.89
N ARG A 247 -18.17 -19.37 -4.14
CA ARG A 247 -17.98 -18.27 -3.18
C ARG A 247 -18.67 -18.56 -1.85
N ARG A 248 -19.94 -18.98 -1.86
CA ARG A 248 -20.67 -19.35 -0.64
C ARG A 248 -19.94 -20.43 0.17
N LYS A 249 -19.53 -21.52 -0.47
CA LYS A 249 -18.75 -22.60 0.17
C LYS A 249 -17.41 -22.13 0.71
N PHE A 250 -16.71 -21.30 -0.05
CA PHE A 250 -15.46 -20.69 0.41
C PHE A 250 -15.69 -19.85 1.66
N ASN A 251 -16.71 -18.97 1.65
CA ASN A 251 -16.99 -18.05 2.74
C ASN A 251 -17.33 -18.78 4.05
N GLU A 252 -18.09 -19.88 3.97
CA GLU A 252 -18.36 -20.76 5.11
C GLU A 252 -17.08 -21.40 5.64
N HIS A 253 -16.29 -22.01 4.74
CA HIS A 253 -15.08 -22.73 5.12
C HIS A 253 -13.95 -21.82 5.63
N VAL A 254 -13.78 -20.61 5.09
CA VAL A 254 -12.72 -19.70 5.52
C VAL A 254 -12.95 -19.20 6.95
N ILE A 255 -14.20 -19.04 7.37
CA ILE A 255 -14.55 -18.73 8.78
C ILE A 255 -14.13 -19.88 9.69
N GLU A 256 -14.39 -21.13 9.29
CA GLU A 256 -13.95 -22.31 10.05
C GLU A 256 -12.43 -22.38 10.14
N PHE A 257 -11.72 -22.12 9.03
CA PHE A 257 -10.26 -22.10 8.98
C PHE A 257 -9.69 -21.04 9.93
N ILE A 258 -10.20 -19.80 9.85
CA ILE A 258 -9.79 -18.68 10.70
C ILE A 258 -10.02 -18.99 12.17
N LYS A 259 -11.21 -19.51 12.54
CA LYS A 259 -11.54 -19.85 13.93
C LYS A 259 -10.69 -21.01 14.45
N ARG A 260 -10.47 -22.04 13.64
CA ARG A 260 -9.63 -23.20 14.00
C ARG A 260 -8.21 -22.79 14.36
N HIS A 261 -7.65 -21.83 13.62
CA HIS A 261 -6.29 -21.35 13.84
C HIS A 261 -6.22 -20.03 14.62
N ASN A 262 -7.37 -19.54 15.10
CA ASN A 262 -7.51 -18.36 15.95
C ASN A 262 -6.95 -17.05 15.34
N PHE A 263 -7.00 -16.91 14.01
CA PHE A 263 -6.67 -15.68 13.30
C PHE A 263 -7.74 -14.59 13.53
N ASP A 264 -7.36 -13.32 13.42
CA ASP A 264 -8.26 -12.16 13.49
C ASP A 264 -8.96 -11.85 12.17
N GLY A 265 -8.60 -12.49 11.06
CA GLY A 265 -9.17 -12.16 9.75
C GLY A 265 -8.43 -12.75 8.55
N LEU A 266 -8.80 -12.27 7.36
CA LEU A 266 -8.28 -12.71 6.06
C LEU A 266 -7.69 -11.52 5.30
N ASP A 267 -6.55 -11.74 4.66
CA ASP A 267 -6.00 -10.83 3.65
C ASP A 267 -6.06 -11.52 2.27
N LEU A 268 -6.59 -10.81 1.27
CA LEU A 268 -6.74 -11.31 -0.10
C LEU A 268 -5.58 -10.84 -0.96
N ASP A 269 -4.77 -11.78 -1.47
CA ASP A 269 -3.60 -11.49 -2.31
C ASP A 269 -3.68 -12.26 -3.64
N TRP A 270 -4.76 -12.07 -4.38
CA TRP A 270 -4.87 -12.58 -5.76
C TRP A 270 -4.18 -11.60 -6.71
N GLU A 271 -3.18 -12.08 -7.43
CA GLU A 271 -2.35 -11.30 -8.35
C GLU A 271 -2.58 -11.70 -9.83
N TYR A 272 -3.56 -11.16 -10.55
CA TYR A 272 -4.59 -10.18 -10.16
C TYR A 272 -5.92 -10.50 -10.85
N PRO A 273 -7.07 -10.04 -10.35
CA PRO A 273 -8.33 -10.11 -11.09
C PRO A 273 -8.17 -9.56 -12.52
N VAL A 274 -8.67 -10.30 -13.52
CA VAL A 274 -8.43 -10.07 -14.98
C VAL A 274 -6.96 -10.27 -15.41
N CYS A 275 -6.02 -9.61 -14.73
CA CYS A 275 -4.60 -9.61 -15.06
C CYS A 275 -3.82 -10.69 -14.30
N TRP A 276 -4.12 -11.96 -14.56
CA TRP A 276 -3.44 -13.09 -13.89
C TRP A 276 -1.94 -13.01 -14.14
N GLN A 277 -1.16 -12.83 -13.06
CA GLN A 277 0.28 -12.52 -13.09
C GLN A 277 0.60 -11.38 -14.07
N VAL A 278 -0.08 -10.25 -13.87
CA VAL A 278 -0.04 -9.00 -14.67
C VAL A 278 -0.42 -9.12 -16.15
N ASN A 279 -0.81 -10.31 -16.63
CA ASN A 279 -1.24 -10.51 -18.01
C ASN A 279 -2.75 -10.30 -18.16
N CYS A 280 -3.15 -9.07 -18.47
CA CYS A 280 -4.56 -8.66 -18.64
C CYS A 280 -5.28 -9.28 -19.85
N LYS A 281 -4.64 -10.18 -20.60
CA LYS A 281 -5.28 -10.96 -21.68
C LYS A 281 -5.76 -12.33 -21.22
N LYS A 282 -5.47 -12.74 -19.97
CA LYS A 282 -5.78 -14.09 -19.47
C LYS A 282 -7.16 -14.20 -18.82
N GLY A 283 -7.49 -13.31 -17.89
CA GLY A 283 -8.74 -13.36 -17.14
C GLY A 283 -9.90 -12.69 -17.87
N PRO A 284 -11.14 -13.15 -17.63
CA PRO A 284 -12.33 -12.52 -18.18
C PRO A 284 -12.62 -11.19 -17.46
N ALA A 285 -13.19 -10.22 -18.17
CA ALA A 285 -13.57 -8.92 -17.58
C ALA A 285 -14.56 -9.05 -16.39
N SER A 286 -15.29 -10.16 -16.30
CA SER A 286 -16.19 -10.47 -15.19
C SER A 286 -15.46 -10.63 -13.86
N ASP A 287 -14.15 -10.95 -13.86
CA ASP A 287 -13.33 -11.06 -12.64
C ASP A 287 -13.43 -9.80 -11.78
N LYS A 288 -13.51 -8.60 -12.36
CA LYS A 288 -13.63 -7.34 -11.61
C LYS A 288 -14.87 -7.31 -10.72
N ALA A 289 -16.04 -7.47 -11.34
CA ALA A 289 -17.32 -7.40 -10.63
C ALA A 289 -17.48 -8.61 -9.69
N ALA A 290 -17.01 -9.78 -10.11
CA ALA A 290 -17.05 -11.00 -9.33
C ALA A 290 -16.16 -10.93 -8.07
N PHE A 291 -14.96 -10.35 -8.18
CA PHE A 291 -14.06 -10.13 -7.05
C PHE A 291 -14.66 -9.12 -6.05
N ALA A 292 -15.27 -8.04 -6.54
CA ALA A 292 -15.97 -7.07 -5.71
C ALA A 292 -17.17 -7.69 -4.95
N GLU A 293 -17.96 -8.53 -5.64
CA GLU A 293 -19.08 -9.23 -4.99
C GLU A 293 -18.58 -10.25 -3.97
N TRP A 294 -17.49 -10.96 -4.26
CA TRP A 294 -16.87 -11.87 -3.31
C TRP A 294 -16.39 -11.16 -2.03
N ILE A 295 -15.68 -10.02 -2.17
CA ILE A 295 -15.25 -9.20 -1.03
C ILE A 295 -16.45 -8.76 -0.18
N LYS A 296 -17.53 -8.32 -0.82
CA LYS A 296 -18.76 -7.93 -0.15
C LYS A 296 -19.39 -9.10 0.63
N GLU A 297 -19.46 -10.28 0.02
CA GLU A 297 -20.00 -11.47 0.67
C GLU A 297 -19.13 -11.90 1.88
N VAL A 298 -17.81 -11.89 1.74
CA VAL A 298 -16.87 -12.20 2.84
C VAL A 298 -17.03 -11.17 3.96
N HIS A 299 -17.11 -9.88 3.65
CA HIS A 299 -17.32 -8.81 4.62
C HIS A 299 -18.57 -9.06 5.48
N TYR A 300 -19.71 -9.33 4.86
CA TYR A 300 -20.95 -9.58 5.60
C TYR A 300 -20.91 -10.90 6.38
N ALA A 301 -20.22 -11.93 5.87
CA ALA A 301 -20.01 -13.17 6.61
C ALA A 301 -19.08 -12.98 7.83
N PHE A 302 -18.13 -12.05 7.76
CA PHE A 302 -17.16 -11.76 8.82
C PHE A 302 -17.71 -10.86 9.93
N LYS A 303 -18.63 -9.95 9.59
CA LYS A 303 -19.18 -8.95 10.52
C LYS A 303 -19.74 -9.54 11.84
N PRO A 304 -20.54 -10.62 11.85
CA PRO A 304 -21.03 -11.23 13.10
C PRO A 304 -19.93 -11.85 13.97
N HIS A 305 -18.75 -12.08 13.40
CA HIS A 305 -17.60 -12.68 14.07
C HIS A 305 -16.53 -11.66 14.46
N GLY A 306 -16.70 -10.39 14.08
CA GLY A 306 -15.70 -9.34 14.34
C GLY A 306 -14.35 -9.60 13.63
N LEU A 307 -14.38 -10.33 12.51
CA LEU A 307 -13.18 -10.66 11.74
C LEU A 307 -12.82 -9.52 10.78
N LEU A 308 -11.51 -9.31 10.60
CA LEU A 308 -10.94 -8.34 9.68
C LEU A 308 -10.89 -8.88 8.25
N LEU A 309 -11.03 -7.99 7.27
CA LEU A 309 -10.85 -8.29 5.86
C LEU A 309 -10.02 -7.20 5.19
N SER A 310 -8.92 -7.60 4.56
CA SER A 310 -8.04 -6.72 3.81
C SER A 310 -7.64 -7.31 2.46
N ALA A 311 -6.97 -6.52 1.63
CA ALA A 311 -6.39 -7.02 0.38
C ALA A 311 -5.06 -6.33 0.07
N ALA A 312 -4.10 -7.12 -0.42
CA ALA A 312 -2.95 -6.64 -1.16
C ALA A 312 -3.37 -6.36 -2.61
N VAL A 313 -3.03 -5.18 -3.13
CA VAL A 313 -3.50 -4.73 -4.44
C VAL A 313 -2.38 -4.15 -5.30
N SER A 314 -2.55 -4.29 -6.61
CA SER A 314 -1.57 -3.86 -7.61
C SER A 314 -1.33 -2.34 -7.55
N PRO A 315 -0.07 -1.89 -7.72
CA PRO A 315 0.25 -0.49 -7.91
C PRO A 315 0.15 -0.05 -9.39
N SER A 316 -0.35 -0.88 -10.31
CA SER A 316 -0.36 -0.56 -11.74
C SER A 316 -1.73 -0.05 -12.15
N ASN A 317 -1.83 1.22 -12.56
CA ASN A 317 -3.06 1.82 -13.10
C ASN A 317 -3.74 0.96 -14.17
N LYS A 318 -2.96 0.29 -15.04
CA LYS A 318 -3.50 -0.65 -16.04
C LYS A 318 -4.23 -1.84 -15.41
N VAL A 319 -3.69 -2.40 -14.33
CA VAL A 319 -4.32 -3.51 -13.59
C VAL A 319 -5.50 -2.99 -12.76
N ILE A 320 -5.35 -1.83 -12.14
CA ILE A 320 -6.42 -1.19 -11.35
C ILE A 320 -7.66 -0.98 -12.21
N ASP A 321 -7.47 -0.41 -13.41
CA ASP A 321 -8.56 -0.08 -14.32
C ASP A 321 -9.40 -1.27 -14.75
N VAL A 322 -8.80 -2.45 -14.87
CA VAL A 322 -9.51 -3.64 -15.37
C VAL A 322 -9.83 -4.64 -14.28
N GLY A 323 -9.09 -4.67 -13.17
CA GLY A 323 -9.22 -5.67 -12.11
C GLY A 323 -10.01 -5.24 -10.89
N TYR A 324 -10.13 -3.93 -10.59
CA TYR A 324 -10.72 -3.48 -9.33
C TYR A 324 -11.95 -2.58 -9.51
N ASP A 325 -12.99 -2.90 -8.75
CA ASP A 325 -14.04 -1.95 -8.36
C ASP A 325 -13.59 -1.24 -7.08
N VAL A 326 -12.83 -0.15 -7.27
CA VAL A 326 -12.18 0.57 -6.15
C VAL A 326 -13.19 1.08 -5.11
N PRO A 327 -14.36 1.65 -5.47
CA PRO A 327 -15.39 2.02 -4.50
C PRO A 327 -15.90 0.83 -3.67
N ALA A 328 -16.10 -0.35 -4.27
CA ALA A 328 -16.51 -1.54 -3.55
C ALA A 328 -15.41 -2.02 -2.57
N LEU A 329 -14.16 -2.09 -3.03
CA LEU A 329 -13.00 -2.42 -2.18
C LEU A 329 -12.91 -1.46 -0.98
N ASN A 330 -13.01 -0.15 -1.25
CA ASN A 330 -12.98 0.89 -0.21
C ASN A 330 -14.11 0.72 0.82
N ARG A 331 -15.31 0.30 0.39
CA ARG A 331 -16.46 0.14 1.27
C ARG A 331 -16.33 -1.07 2.19
N TYR A 332 -15.82 -2.19 1.69
CA TYR A 332 -15.92 -3.48 2.38
C TYR A 332 -14.62 -3.97 3.03
N LEU A 333 -13.45 -3.43 2.65
CA LEU A 333 -12.17 -3.78 3.28
C LEU A 333 -11.86 -2.86 4.46
N ASP A 334 -11.25 -3.40 5.52
CA ASP A 334 -10.74 -2.62 6.66
C ASP A 334 -9.53 -1.77 6.26
N TRP A 335 -8.68 -2.29 5.36
CA TRP A 335 -7.63 -1.54 4.69
C TRP A 335 -7.29 -2.15 3.33
N ILE A 336 -6.64 -1.35 2.50
CA ILE A 336 -6.14 -1.68 1.17
C ILE A 336 -4.61 -1.50 1.22
N ALA A 337 -3.87 -2.60 1.16
CA ALA A 337 -2.41 -2.59 1.15
C ALA A 337 -1.91 -2.48 -0.30
N VAL A 338 -1.59 -1.26 -0.74
CA VAL A 338 -1.11 -1.05 -2.12
C VAL A 338 0.35 -1.46 -2.20
N MET A 339 0.65 -2.43 -3.05
CA MET A 339 2.00 -2.98 -3.22
C MET A 339 2.88 -2.04 -4.05
N THR A 340 3.19 -0.84 -3.53
CA THR A 340 3.96 0.22 -4.21
C THR A 340 5.46 -0.09 -4.33
N TYR A 341 5.75 -1.26 -4.89
CA TYR A 341 7.07 -1.81 -5.21
C TYR A 341 6.94 -2.72 -6.43
N ASP A 342 8.06 -3.26 -6.91
CA ASP A 342 8.15 -4.03 -8.15
C ASP A 342 7.65 -3.28 -9.40
N TYR A 343 7.82 -1.94 -9.40
CA TYR A 343 7.61 -1.13 -10.61
C TYR A 343 8.59 -1.51 -11.72
N HIS A 344 9.85 -1.76 -11.32
CA HIS A 344 10.91 -2.17 -12.20
C HIS A 344 11.62 -3.41 -11.67
N GLY A 345 12.05 -4.25 -12.60
CA GLY A 345 12.75 -5.49 -12.30
C GLY A 345 13.35 -6.10 -13.56
N HIS A 346 14.00 -7.25 -13.41
CA HIS A 346 14.75 -7.88 -14.50
C HIS A 346 13.91 -8.21 -15.76
N TRP A 347 12.58 -8.20 -15.66
CA TRP A 347 11.65 -8.38 -16.77
C TRP A 347 11.68 -7.22 -17.76
N ASP A 348 12.06 -6.01 -17.33
CA ASP A 348 12.17 -4.82 -18.18
C ASP A 348 13.33 -4.88 -19.19
N LYS A 349 14.29 -5.79 -18.98
CA LYS A 349 15.54 -5.91 -19.76
C LYS A 349 16.45 -4.67 -19.69
N LYS A 350 16.21 -3.81 -18.71
CA LYS A 350 17.02 -2.64 -18.36
C LYS A 350 16.90 -2.34 -16.87
N THR A 351 17.87 -1.63 -16.30
CA THR A 351 17.85 -1.23 -14.88
C THR A 351 16.75 -0.22 -14.59
N GLY A 352 16.15 -0.35 -13.42
CA GLY A 352 15.15 0.57 -12.89
C GLY A 352 14.97 0.33 -11.39
N HIS A 353 14.51 1.35 -10.67
CA HIS A 353 14.39 1.28 -9.23
C HIS A 353 13.15 0.49 -8.80
N VAL A 354 13.26 -0.35 -7.77
CA VAL A 354 12.16 -1.25 -7.33
C VAL A 354 10.90 -0.48 -6.90
N ALA A 355 11.07 0.65 -6.21
CA ALA A 355 9.97 1.44 -5.66
C ALA A 355 10.21 2.95 -5.76
N PRO A 356 10.19 3.55 -6.98
CA PRO A 356 10.35 5.00 -7.14
C PRO A 356 9.27 5.74 -6.36
N MET A 357 9.64 6.85 -5.72
CA MET A 357 8.69 7.67 -4.97
C MET A 357 7.96 8.65 -5.90
N TYR A 358 8.73 9.33 -6.77
CA TYR A 358 8.25 10.32 -7.72
C TYR A 358 8.69 9.98 -9.15
N VAL A 359 8.12 10.70 -10.12
CA VAL A 359 8.54 10.66 -11.52
C VAL A 359 10.01 11.07 -11.65
N HIS A 360 10.77 10.31 -12.44
CA HIS A 360 12.14 10.63 -12.85
C HIS A 360 12.14 11.04 -14.35
N PRO A 361 13.01 11.99 -14.79
CA PRO A 361 13.05 12.43 -16.18
C PRO A 361 13.26 11.32 -17.21
N ASP A 362 13.94 10.25 -16.81
CA ASP A 362 14.22 9.08 -17.65
C ASP A 362 13.12 8.01 -17.62
N ASP A 363 11.98 8.25 -16.96
CA ASP A 363 10.89 7.29 -16.90
C ASP A 363 10.19 7.16 -18.27
N GLU A 364 10.13 5.94 -18.79
CA GLU A 364 9.32 5.63 -19.98
C GLU A 364 7.82 5.59 -19.66
N ASN A 365 7.47 5.24 -18.42
CA ASN A 365 6.10 5.24 -17.94
C ASN A 365 6.00 6.10 -16.69
N ILE A 366 5.49 7.31 -16.86
CA ILE A 366 5.35 8.29 -15.78
C ILE A 366 4.54 7.74 -14.60
N TYR A 367 3.65 6.76 -14.80
CA TYR A 367 2.82 6.20 -13.73
C TYR A 367 3.58 5.21 -12.83
N PHE A 368 4.80 4.80 -13.15
CA PHE A 368 5.55 3.81 -12.38
C PHE A 368 6.28 4.42 -11.18
N ASN A 369 5.53 5.13 -10.34
CA ASN A 369 5.99 5.63 -9.06
C ASN A 369 4.88 5.60 -8.00
N THR A 370 5.32 5.59 -6.75
CA THR A 370 4.49 5.47 -5.55
C THR A 370 3.48 6.61 -5.45
N GLN A 371 3.93 7.86 -5.62
CA GLN A 371 3.08 9.04 -5.44
C GLN A 371 1.88 9.01 -6.40
N LEU A 372 2.12 8.85 -7.71
CA LEU A 372 1.05 8.87 -8.69
C LEU A 372 0.08 7.70 -8.53
N GLN A 373 0.54 6.52 -8.11
CA GLN A 373 -0.34 5.36 -7.99
C GLN A 373 -1.23 5.43 -6.75
N ILE A 374 -0.73 5.92 -5.62
CA ILE A 374 -1.57 6.19 -4.45
C ILE A 374 -2.61 7.26 -4.76
N HIS A 375 -2.20 8.29 -5.47
CA HIS A 375 -3.10 9.29 -6.01
C HIS A 375 -4.16 8.69 -6.95
N TYR A 376 -3.76 7.78 -7.84
CA TYR A 376 -4.67 7.08 -8.73
C TYR A 376 -5.70 6.26 -7.96
N TRP A 377 -5.30 5.53 -6.92
CA TRP A 377 -6.24 4.81 -6.04
C TRP A 377 -7.28 5.75 -5.41
N MET A 378 -6.87 6.93 -4.96
CA MET A 378 -7.79 7.93 -4.41
C MET A 378 -8.73 8.49 -5.49
N GLU A 379 -8.21 8.81 -6.67
CA GLU A 379 -9.00 9.26 -7.83
C GLU A 379 -10.08 8.23 -8.22
N LYS A 380 -9.76 6.93 -8.12
CA LYS A 380 -10.70 5.84 -8.40
C LYS A 380 -11.71 5.59 -7.26
N GLY A 381 -11.61 6.30 -6.13
CA GLY A 381 -12.60 6.29 -5.04
C GLY A 381 -12.14 5.62 -3.75
N ALA A 382 -10.85 5.37 -3.55
CA ALA A 382 -10.32 4.93 -2.26
C ALA A 382 -10.17 6.10 -1.28
N ASP A 383 -10.65 5.94 -0.05
CA ASP A 383 -10.38 6.90 1.02
C ASP A 383 -8.92 6.74 1.47
N ARG A 384 -8.20 7.86 1.63
CA ARG A 384 -6.85 7.90 2.20
C ARG A 384 -6.73 7.10 3.50
N LYS A 385 -7.76 7.09 4.35
CA LYS A 385 -7.82 6.34 5.62
C LYS A 385 -8.00 4.84 5.46
N LYS A 386 -8.23 4.34 4.24
CA LYS A 386 -8.19 2.90 3.90
C LYS A 386 -6.86 2.49 3.28
N LEU A 387 -6.11 3.41 2.67
CA LEU A 387 -4.86 3.10 1.97
C LEU A 387 -3.69 2.92 2.93
N VAL A 388 -2.99 1.78 2.79
CA VAL A 388 -1.74 1.47 3.49
C VAL A 388 -0.64 1.35 2.43
N LEU A 389 0.43 2.14 2.59
CA LEU A 389 1.52 2.25 1.61
C LEU A 389 2.52 1.09 1.71
N GLY A 390 2.70 0.30 0.65
CA GLY A 390 3.70 -0.78 0.61
C GLY A 390 5.14 -0.27 0.45
N MET A 391 6.04 -0.75 1.28
CA MET A 391 7.47 -0.44 1.25
C MET A 391 8.28 -1.76 1.17
N PRO A 392 9.16 -1.91 0.17
CA PRO A 392 9.94 -3.13 0.01
C PRO A 392 11.14 -3.13 0.96
N LEU A 393 11.35 -4.24 1.68
CA LEU A 393 12.56 -4.50 2.47
C LEU A 393 13.57 -5.33 1.67
N CYS A 394 13.54 -5.17 0.35
CA CYS A 394 14.34 -5.89 -0.63
C CYS A 394 14.66 -5.00 -1.83
N GLY A 395 15.61 -5.44 -2.65
CA GLY A 395 15.95 -4.81 -3.91
C GLY A 395 15.79 -5.74 -5.11
N GLN A 396 15.44 -5.14 -6.24
CA GLN A 396 15.43 -5.80 -7.54
C GLN A 396 16.82 -5.70 -8.16
N SER A 397 17.39 -6.85 -8.54
CA SER A 397 18.77 -6.95 -9.03
C SER A 397 18.87 -7.39 -10.48
N PHE A 398 19.92 -6.92 -11.14
CA PHE A 398 20.10 -7.01 -12.58
C PHE A 398 21.54 -7.43 -12.89
N SER A 399 21.71 -8.19 -13.97
CA SER A 399 23.00 -8.38 -14.62
C SER A 399 23.10 -7.46 -15.82
N LEU A 400 23.92 -6.41 -15.71
CA LEU A 400 24.16 -5.39 -16.73
C LEU A 400 24.76 -6.00 -18.01
N ALA A 401 24.42 -5.41 -19.14
CA ALA A 401 25.03 -5.77 -20.41
C ALA A 401 26.49 -5.30 -20.54
N SER A 402 26.81 -4.16 -19.92
CA SER A 402 28.18 -3.66 -19.77
C SER A 402 28.38 -3.11 -18.35
N ALA A 403 29.49 -3.47 -17.71
CA ALA A 403 29.85 -2.95 -16.39
C ALA A 403 30.12 -1.43 -16.38
N SER A 404 30.49 -0.86 -17.53
CA SER A 404 30.67 0.59 -17.69
C SER A 404 29.36 1.37 -17.66
N ASN A 405 28.23 0.71 -17.92
CA ASN A 405 26.92 1.31 -18.08
C ASN A 405 26.04 0.91 -16.89
N ASN A 406 26.19 1.62 -15.79
CA ASN A 406 25.67 1.25 -14.46
C ASN A 406 24.61 2.22 -13.91
N GLY A 407 24.13 3.17 -14.72
CA GLY A 407 23.04 4.07 -14.37
C GLY A 407 21.65 3.44 -14.43
N LEU A 408 20.63 4.29 -14.40
CA LEU A 408 19.23 3.93 -14.68
C LEU A 408 19.02 3.66 -16.19
N ASN A 409 18.00 2.87 -16.51
CA ASN A 409 17.62 2.46 -17.88
C ASN A 409 18.74 1.81 -18.71
N GLN A 410 19.78 1.30 -18.06
CA GLN A 410 20.87 0.63 -18.74
C GLN A 410 20.49 -0.80 -19.08
N LYS A 411 20.83 -1.24 -20.29
CA LYS A 411 20.50 -2.59 -20.78
C LYS A 411 21.01 -3.65 -19.81
N ALA A 412 20.13 -4.60 -19.48
CA ALA A 412 20.42 -5.73 -18.61
C ALA A 412 20.03 -7.05 -19.29
N TYR A 413 20.92 -8.04 -19.26
CA TYR A 413 20.65 -9.35 -19.88
C TYR A 413 19.68 -10.21 -19.06
N GLY A 414 19.50 -9.89 -17.78
CA GLY A 414 18.52 -10.55 -16.96
C GLY A 414 18.74 -10.33 -15.48
N ARG A 415 18.38 -11.36 -14.71
CA ARG A 415 18.44 -11.38 -13.25
C ARG A 415 19.86 -11.11 -12.74
N GLY A 416 19.96 -10.30 -11.69
CA GLY A 416 21.16 -10.27 -10.86
C GLY A 416 21.42 -11.63 -10.22
N THR A 417 22.66 -11.85 -9.81
CA THR A 417 23.09 -13.08 -9.15
C THR A 417 22.30 -13.30 -7.87
N ALA A 418 21.83 -14.53 -7.66
CA ALA A 418 21.05 -14.88 -6.49
C ALA A 418 21.83 -14.58 -5.19
N GLY A 419 21.13 -14.01 -4.19
CA GLY A 419 21.69 -13.82 -2.86
C GLY A 419 21.95 -15.15 -2.14
N GLU A 420 22.95 -15.18 -1.26
CA GLU A 420 23.36 -16.37 -0.49
C GLU A 420 22.20 -16.97 0.34
N PHE A 421 21.31 -16.09 0.81
CA PHE A 421 20.21 -16.43 1.71
C PHE A 421 18.87 -16.57 0.99
N THR A 422 18.49 -15.58 0.18
CA THR A 422 17.21 -15.59 -0.56
C THR A 422 17.21 -16.59 -1.71
N ARG A 423 18.39 -16.88 -2.30
CA ARG A 423 18.60 -17.85 -3.39
C ARG A 423 17.70 -17.64 -4.62
N ALA A 424 17.21 -16.42 -4.79
CA ALA A 424 16.38 -16.02 -5.92
C ALA A 424 17.17 -15.03 -6.80
N GLY A 425 17.47 -15.43 -8.03
CA GLY A 425 18.10 -14.53 -9.00
C GLY A 425 17.18 -13.35 -9.28
N GLY A 426 17.74 -12.14 -9.32
CA GLY A 426 16.96 -10.92 -9.50
C GLY A 426 16.42 -10.31 -8.20
N PHE A 427 16.63 -10.96 -7.05
CA PHE A 427 16.04 -10.52 -5.78
C PHE A 427 17.05 -10.60 -4.63
N LEU A 428 17.24 -9.48 -3.93
CA LEU A 428 18.12 -9.40 -2.75
C LEU A 428 17.35 -8.84 -1.55
N ALA A 429 17.37 -9.54 -0.42
CA ALA A 429 16.92 -8.96 0.85
C ALA A 429 17.78 -7.75 1.24
N TYR A 430 17.24 -6.81 2.02
CA TYR A 430 17.98 -5.62 2.46
C TYR A 430 19.29 -5.99 3.16
N TYR A 431 19.30 -6.98 4.06
CA TYR A 431 20.53 -7.46 4.71
C TYR A 431 21.59 -8.00 3.72
N GLY A 432 21.16 -8.46 2.54
CA GLY A 432 22.05 -8.88 1.46
C GLY A 432 22.57 -7.69 0.65
N VAL A 433 21.80 -6.62 0.54
CA VAL A 433 22.20 -5.38 -0.13
C VAL A 433 23.19 -4.60 0.75
N CYS A 434 22.87 -4.37 2.02
CA CYS A 434 23.76 -3.60 2.90
C CYS A 434 25.09 -4.32 3.14
N ASP A 435 25.13 -5.65 3.22
CA ASP A 435 26.40 -6.40 3.29
C ASP A 435 27.27 -6.18 2.04
N ARG A 436 26.65 -6.09 0.86
CA ARG A 436 27.37 -5.82 -0.40
C ARG A 436 27.97 -4.41 -0.43
N VAL A 437 27.19 -3.43 0.04
CA VAL A 437 27.61 -2.03 0.15
C VAL A 437 28.75 -1.87 1.14
N LEU A 438 28.58 -2.38 2.36
CA LEU A 438 29.52 -2.15 3.46
C LEU A 438 30.77 -3.02 3.36
N ASN A 439 30.63 -4.28 2.96
CA ASN A 439 31.70 -5.28 3.09
C ASN A 439 32.24 -5.79 1.74
N ARG A 440 31.57 -5.51 0.61
CA ARG A 440 31.95 -6.05 -0.72
C ARG A 440 32.19 -4.98 -1.78
N GLY A 441 32.38 -3.73 -1.37
CA GLY A 441 32.82 -2.64 -2.24
C GLY A 441 31.84 -2.25 -3.34
N TYR A 442 30.54 -2.42 -3.12
CA TYR A 442 29.54 -1.89 -4.06
C TYR A 442 29.50 -0.37 -4.00
N THR A 443 29.52 0.27 -5.16
CA THR A 443 29.31 1.71 -5.28
C THR A 443 27.84 2.02 -5.15
N VAL A 444 27.50 2.94 -4.24
CA VAL A 444 26.12 3.43 -4.05
C VAL A 444 25.92 4.74 -4.80
N VAL A 445 24.80 4.84 -5.50
CA VAL A 445 24.34 6.08 -6.12
C VAL A 445 22.98 6.44 -5.55
N LYS A 446 22.88 7.68 -5.04
CA LYS A 446 21.64 8.26 -4.55
C LYS A 446 21.12 9.25 -5.60
N ASP A 447 19.81 9.35 -5.73
CA ASP A 447 19.20 10.43 -6.51
C ASP A 447 19.31 11.75 -5.72
N PRO A 448 20.01 12.78 -6.23
CA PRO A 448 20.19 14.05 -5.52
C PRO A 448 18.88 14.81 -5.25
N GLU A 449 17.82 14.53 -6.01
CA GLU A 449 16.50 15.13 -5.79
C GLU A 449 15.59 14.30 -4.86
N GLY A 450 16.03 13.10 -4.46
CA GLY A 450 15.27 12.23 -3.56
C GLY A 450 13.98 11.66 -4.15
N ARG A 451 13.91 11.48 -5.48
CA ARG A 451 12.73 10.92 -6.17
C ARG A 451 12.63 9.41 -6.05
N MET A 452 13.72 8.74 -5.70
CA MET A 452 13.77 7.30 -5.46
C MET A 452 14.84 6.96 -4.40
N GLY A 453 14.78 5.74 -3.88
CA GLY A 453 15.86 5.18 -3.06
C GLY A 453 17.16 5.00 -3.85
N PRO A 454 18.25 4.59 -3.19
CA PRO A 454 19.50 4.35 -3.87
C PRO A 454 19.44 3.16 -4.82
N TYR A 455 20.44 3.11 -5.71
CA TYR A 455 20.90 1.85 -6.27
C TYR A 455 22.37 1.62 -5.93
N ALA A 456 22.79 0.37 -6.00
CA ALA A 456 24.18 -0.03 -5.79
C ALA A 456 24.65 -0.96 -6.89
N TYR A 457 25.93 -0.86 -7.27
CA TYR A 457 26.50 -1.71 -8.32
C TYR A 457 27.95 -2.11 -8.04
N SER A 458 28.36 -3.24 -8.65
CA SER A 458 29.75 -3.70 -8.69
C SER A 458 29.93 -4.64 -9.88
N GLY A 459 30.94 -4.38 -10.72
CA GLY A 459 31.11 -5.09 -11.99
C GLY A 459 29.85 -5.00 -12.84
N ASN A 460 29.30 -6.15 -13.24
CA ASN A 460 28.04 -6.23 -13.99
C ASN A 460 26.79 -6.40 -13.11
N GLN A 461 26.89 -6.30 -11.78
CA GLN A 461 25.76 -6.46 -10.87
C GLN A 461 25.21 -5.09 -10.47
N TRP A 462 23.89 -4.95 -10.47
CA TRP A 462 23.17 -3.73 -10.10
C TRP A 462 21.95 -4.08 -9.26
N VAL A 463 21.62 -3.28 -8.23
CA VAL A 463 20.42 -3.47 -7.40
C VAL A 463 19.82 -2.13 -6.98
N GLY A 464 18.51 -1.94 -7.20
CA GLY A 464 17.74 -0.78 -6.73
C GLY A 464 16.91 -1.16 -5.51
N TYR A 465 16.94 -0.36 -4.44
CA TYR A 465 16.38 -0.69 -3.14
C TYR A 465 16.07 0.58 -2.33
N ASP A 466 15.16 0.48 -1.35
CA ASP A 466 14.98 1.56 -0.38
C ASP A 466 15.99 1.43 0.77
N ASP A 467 16.65 2.53 1.13
CA ASP A 467 17.47 2.65 2.34
C ASP A 467 16.68 3.30 3.49
N ILE A 468 17.33 3.48 4.65
CA ILE A 468 16.73 4.11 5.83
C ILE A 468 16.17 5.49 5.49
N ALA A 469 16.88 6.29 4.69
CA ALA A 469 16.45 7.63 4.32
C ALA A 469 15.17 7.61 3.48
N MET A 470 15.09 6.75 2.46
CA MET A 470 13.88 6.63 1.64
C MET A 470 12.70 6.03 2.42
N ILE A 471 12.94 5.06 3.30
CA ILE A 471 11.90 4.50 4.19
C ILE A 471 11.36 5.57 5.16
N ARG A 472 12.24 6.39 5.75
CA ARG A 472 11.85 7.53 6.58
C ARG A 472 10.98 8.49 5.77
N TYR A 473 11.43 8.87 4.59
CA TYR A 473 10.72 9.80 3.72
C TYR A 473 9.31 9.30 3.36
N LYS A 474 9.18 8.04 2.91
CA LYS A 474 7.87 7.42 2.60
C LYS A 474 6.97 7.38 3.83
N SER A 475 7.52 7.11 5.00
CA SER A 475 6.77 7.13 6.27
C SER A 475 6.31 8.53 6.66
N GLU A 476 7.11 9.56 6.42
CA GLU A 476 6.71 10.95 6.64
C GLU A 476 5.63 11.37 5.63
N TRP A 477 5.75 10.93 4.39
CA TRP A 477 4.75 11.17 3.35
C TRP A 477 3.41 10.51 3.67
N ILE A 478 3.39 9.30 4.27
CA ILE A 478 2.17 8.67 4.81
C ILE A 478 1.45 9.63 5.78
N LYS A 479 2.18 10.26 6.70
CA LYS A 479 1.60 11.23 7.65
C LYS A 479 1.09 12.48 6.96
N GLN A 480 1.90 13.03 6.06
CA GLN A 480 1.54 14.22 5.29
C GLN A 480 0.27 14.00 4.47
N MET A 481 0.13 12.83 3.84
CA MET A 481 -1.04 12.50 3.04
C MET A 481 -2.26 12.10 3.89
N GLY A 482 -2.08 11.80 5.17
CA GLY A 482 -3.13 11.28 6.04
C GLY A 482 -3.58 9.87 5.62
N LEU A 483 -2.64 9.04 5.16
CA LEU A 483 -2.93 7.64 4.82
C LEU A 483 -3.16 6.82 6.10
N ALA A 484 -3.74 5.62 5.96
CA ALA A 484 -4.01 4.73 7.07
C ALA A 484 -2.74 4.20 7.76
N GLY A 485 -1.61 4.15 7.06
CA GLY A 485 -0.35 3.65 7.58
C GLY A 485 0.61 3.12 6.50
N GLY A 486 1.60 2.34 6.94
CA GLY A 486 2.57 1.65 6.08
C GLY A 486 2.46 0.13 6.15
N MET A 487 2.88 -0.53 5.08
CA MET A 487 2.99 -1.98 4.96
C MET A 487 4.41 -2.33 4.52
N ILE A 488 4.96 -3.43 5.04
CA ILE A 488 6.28 -3.93 4.61
C ILE A 488 6.19 -5.27 3.92
N TRP A 489 6.97 -5.41 2.85
CA TRP A 489 7.27 -6.70 2.24
C TRP A 489 8.77 -6.96 2.34
N ALA A 490 9.26 -7.77 3.27
CA ALA A 490 8.57 -8.48 4.36
C ALA A 490 9.51 -8.57 5.58
N LEU A 491 9.01 -9.00 6.74
CA LEU A 491 9.75 -9.01 8.02
C LEU A 491 11.14 -9.65 7.93
N ASP A 492 11.21 -10.77 7.24
CA ASP A 492 12.39 -11.61 7.10
C ASP A 492 13.43 -11.07 6.11
N LEU A 493 13.17 -9.93 5.46
CA LEU A 493 14.04 -9.32 4.46
C LEU A 493 14.79 -8.08 4.99
N ASP A 494 14.32 -7.48 6.08
CA ASP A 494 15.05 -6.44 6.81
C ASP A 494 16.34 -6.99 7.44
N ASP A 495 17.24 -6.14 7.92
CA ASP A 495 18.39 -6.58 8.70
C ASP A 495 18.02 -6.94 10.16
N PHE A 496 17.18 -7.95 10.32
CA PHE A 496 16.63 -8.39 11.60
C PHE A 496 17.68 -8.94 12.58
N LYS A 497 18.90 -9.26 12.11
CA LYS A 497 20.02 -9.73 12.95
C LYS A 497 21.13 -8.68 13.14
N ASN A 498 20.94 -7.46 12.66
CA ASN A 498 21.95 -6.40 12.71
C ASN A 498 23.30 -6.81 12.09
N ARG A 499 23.27 -7.48 10.93
CA ARG A 499 24.48 -7.87 10.19
C ARG A 499 25.26 -6.66 9.69
N CYS A 500 24.56 -5.57 9.39
CA CYS A 500 25.11 -4.36 8.79
C CYS A 500 25.51 -3.30 9.83
N GLY A 501 25.43 -3.62 11.12
CA GLY A 501 26.04 -2.84 12.20
C GLY A 501 25.31 -1.54 12.58
N CYS A 502 24.07 -1.36 12.11
CA CYS A 502 23.19 -0.27 12.54
C CYS A 502 22.38 -0.73 13.77
N GLU A 503 21.28 -1.44 13.57
CA GLU A 503 20.45 -2.03 14.63
C GLU A 503 19.62 -3.20 14.04
N PRO A 504 19.02 -4.08 14.86
CA PRO A 504 18.06 -5.06 14.34
C PRO A 504 16.83 -4.37 13.76
N HIS A 505 16.39 -4.78 12.57
CA HIS A 505 15.24 -4.20 11.86
C HIS A 505 15.37 -2.68 11.59
N PRO A 506 16.45 -2.21 10.95
CA PRO A 506 16.71 -0.77 10.79
C PRO A 506 15.64 -0.09 9.94
N LEU A 507 15.11 -0.76 8.90
CA LEU A 507 14.07 -0.18 8.06
C LEU A 507 12.73 -0.16 8.80
N LEU A 508 12.31 -1.28 9.40
CA LEU A 508 11.03 -1.34 10.11
C LEU A 508 11.00 -0.47 11.37
N ARG A 509 12.11 -0.36 12.11
CA ARG A 509 12.23 0.59 13.24
C ARG A 509 12.10 2.03 12.76
N THR A 510 12.63 2.36 11.59
CA THR A 510 12.48 3.70 10.99
C THR A 510 11.02 4.03 10.70
N ILE A 511 10.25 3.09 10.15
CA ILE A 511 8.79 3.25 9.97
C ILE A 511 8.10 3.51 11.32
N ASN A 512 8.43 2.72 12.34
CA ASN A 512 7.83 2.86 13.67
C ASN A 512 8.23 4.15 14.38
N ARG A 513 9.43 4.69 14.17
CA ARG A 513 9.82 6.01 14.70
C ARG A 513 8.92 7.11 14.15
N VAL A 514 8.71 7.11 12.84
CA VAL A 514 7.93 8.14 12.17
C VAL A 514 6.44 8.01 12.50
N LEU A 515 5.90 6.79 12.36
CA LEU A 515 4.46 6.54 12.47
C LEU A 515 3.99 6.31 13.90
N ARG A 516 4.80 5.67 14.75
CA ARG A 516 4.38 5.14 16.07
C ARG A 516 5.21 5.66 17.25
N SER A 517 5.99 6.72 17.05
CA SER A 517 6.82 7.35 18.10
C SER A 517 7.77 6.37 18.81
N HIS A 518 8.31 5.40 18.06
CA HIS A 518 9.32 4.46 18.56
C HIS A 518 10.63 5.22 18.92
N PRO A 519 11.43 4.74 19.88
CA PRO A 519 12.66 5.41 20.29
C PRO A 519 13.66 5.65 19.13
N ASP A 520 14.46 6.70 19.29
CA ASP A 520 15.52 7.10 18.37
C ASP A 520 16.52 5.96 18.06
N PRO A 521 17.19 6.00 16.90
CA PRO A 521 18.13 4.94 16.49
C PRO A 521 19.33 4.82 17.41
N ASP A 522 19.98 3.66 17.36
CA ASP A 522 21.34 3.50 17.88
C ASP A 522 22.22 4.60 17.27
N PRO A 523 23.03 5.34 18.06
CA PRO A 523 23.91 6.39 17.56
C PRO A 523 24.83 5.96 16.40
N LYS A 524 25.06 4.66 16.21
CA LYS A 524 25.85 4.10 15.11
C LYS A 524 25.11 4.01 13.78
N CYS A 525 23.78 4.13 13.78
CA CYS A 525 22.97 4.25 12.57
C CYS A 525 23.10 5.67 12.01
N ASN A 526 24.16 5.95 11.27
CA ASN A 526 24.24 7.19 10.50
C ASN A 526 23.14 7.19 9.43
N MET A 527 22.24 8.18 9.52
CA MET A 527 21.07 8.37 8.65
C MET A 527 21.42 8.65 7.19
#